data_AF-A0A966T0A7-F1
#
_entry.id   AF-A0A966T0A7-F1
#
_cell.length_a   1.000
_cell.length_b   1.000
_cell.length_c   1.000
_cell.angle_alpha   90.00
_cell.angle_beta   90.00
_cell.angle_gamma   90.00
#
_symmetry.space_group_name_H-M   'P 1'
#
loop_
_entity.id
_entity.type
_entity.pdbx_description
1 polymer ?
#
loop_
_entity_poly.entity_id
_entity_poly.type
_entity_poly.pdbx_seq_one_letter_code
_entity_poly.pdbx_strand_id
1 'polypeptide(L)'
;TLADVQLFPTLIRLELVYGPLFGVSRRPLWQYPGLWRWRQRLFALPGVAASCCDQAWRHDYFGALFPLHPSGIVPAGPPLATLVEAQLQP
;
A
#
# COMPACT_ATOMS: atom_id res chain seq x y z
N THR A 1 13.83 5.23 12.32
CA THR A 1 14.44 4.13 13.10
C THR A 1 14.30 2.82 12.33
N LEU A 2 14.91 1.72 12.79
CA LEU A 2 14.71 0.40 12.17
C LEU A 2 13.23 -0.01 12.16
N ALA A 3 12.50 0.29 13.24
CA ALA A 3 11.07 -0.02 13.35
C ALA A 3 10.26 0.66 12.23
N ASP A 4 10.61 1.90 11.86
CA ASP A 4 9.93 2.61 10.77
C ASP A 4 10.15 1.92 9.42
N VAL A 5 11.40 1.47 9.17
CA VAL A 5 11.78 0.76 7.94
C VAL A 5 11.07 -0.59 7.83
N GLN A 6 10.84 -1.28 8.94
CA GLN A 6 10.11 -2.56 8.95
C GLN A 6 8.60 -2.37 8.78
N LEU A 7 8.02 -1.32 9.36
CA LEU A 7 6.58 -1.08 9.28
C LEU A 7 6.14 -0.52 7.91
N PHE A 8 6.96 0.32 7.30
CA PHE A 8 6.59 1.07 6.09
C PHE A 8 6.19 0.19 4.90
N PRO A 9 6.95 -0.87 4.54
CA PRO A 9 6.58 -1.82 3.50
C PRO A 9 5.19 -2.43 3.70
N THR A 10 4.76 -2.61 4.94
CA THR A 10 3.43 -3.12 5.26
C THR A 10 2.35 -2.07 4.98
N LEU A 11 2.53 -0.84 5.47
CA LEU A 11 1.50 0.20 5.33
C LEU A 11 1.41 0.77 3.90
N ILE A 12 2.50 0.79 3.13
CA ILE A 12 2.46 1.28 1.75
C ILE A 12 1.70 0.33 0.79
N ARG A 13 1.56 -0.94 1.16
CA ARG A 13 0.84 -1.97 0.37
C ARG A 13 -0.61 -2.19 0.82
N LEU A 14 -1.03 -1.58 1.94
CA LEU A 14 -2.28 -1.93 2.62
C LEU A 14 -3.49 -1.81 1.69
N GLU A 15 -3.73 -0.65 1.09
CA GLU A 15 -4.93 -0.43 0.28
C GLU A 15 -4.88 -1.10 -1.10
N LEU A 16 -3.70 -1.29 -1.68
CA LEU A 16 -3.55 -1.85 -3.03
C LEU A 16 -3.46 -3.38 -3.08
N VAL A 17 -3.04 -4.02 -1.99
CA VAL A 17 -2.79 -5.46 -1.94
C VAL A 17 -3.54 -6.11 -0.78
N TYR A 18 -3.23 -5.72 0.47
CA TYR A 18 -3.71 -6.47 1.62
C TYR A 18 -5.21 -6.32 1.88
N GLY A 19 -5.76 -5.13 1.64
CA GLY A 19 -7.21 -4.89 1.68
C GLY A 19 -7.96 -5.82 0.73
N PRO A 20 -7.71 -5.75 -0.59
CA PRO A 20 -8.43 -6.57 -1.58
C PRO A 20 -8.10 -8.07 -1.52
N LEU A 21 -6.85 -8.47 -1.21
CA LEU A 21 -6.45 -9.87 -1.24
C LEU A 21 -6.65 -10.61 0.09
N PHE A 22 -6.34 -9.97 1.21
CA PHE A 22 -6.41 -10.60 2.54
C PHE A 22 -7.65 -10.19 3.34
N GLY A 23 -8.50 -9.31 2.80
CA GLY A 23 -9.71 -8.83 3.48
C GLY A 23 -9.44 -7.86 4.62
N VAL A 24 -8.22 -7.29 4.73
CA VAL A 24 -7.86 -6.33 5.78
C VAL A 24 -8.34 -4.93 5.40
N SER A 25 -9.66 -4.74 5.32
CA SER A 25 -10.31 -3.57 4.70
C SER A 25 -11.23 -2.78 5.62
N ARG A 26 -11.17 -3.00 6.95
CA ARG A 26 -12.06 -2.34 7.93
C ARG A 26 -12.06 -0.81 7.82
N ARG A 27 -10.89 -0.20 7.68
CA ARG A 27 -10.69 1.25 7.51
C ARG A 27 -9.43 1.52 6.67
N PRO A 28 -9.48 2.42 5.67
CA PRO A 28 -8.30 2.83 4.91
C PRO A 28 -7.38 3.74 5.74
N LEU A 29 -6.11 3.91 5.34
CA LEU A 29 -5.15 4.64 6.16
C LEU A 29 -5.46 6.13 6.32
N TRP A 30 -6.17 6.76 5.39
CA TRP A 30 -6.55 8.17 5.52
C TRP A 30 -7.52 8.42 6.69
N GLN A 31 -8.23 7.39 7.16
CA GLN A 31 -9.04 7.46 8.39
C GLN A 31 -8.19 7.36 9.68
N TYR A 32 -6.87 7.17 9.56
CA TYR A 32 -5.91 7.20 10.66
C TYR A 32 -4.89 8.33 10.44
N PRO A 33 -5.21 9.59 10.77
CA PRO A 33 -4.41 10.75 10.36
C PRO A 33 -2.94 10.69 10.78
N GLY A 34 -2.63 10.10 11.94
CA GLY A 34 -1.26 9.89 12.41
C GLY A 34 -0.47 8.93 11.51
N LEU A 35 -1.07 7.78 11.16
CA LEU A 35 -0.46 6.79 10.26
C LEU A 35 -0.38 7.30 8.83
N TRP A 36 -1.40 8.02 8.36
CA TRP A 36 -1.42 8.64 7.05
C TRP A 36 -0.24 9.59 6.86
N ARG A 37 -0.11 10.57 7.76
CA ARG A 37 1.00 11.55 7.74
C ARG A 37 2.35 10.88 7.93
N TRP A 38 2.44 9.87 8.78
CA TRP A 38 3.66 9.09 8.98
C TRP A 38 4.11 8.40 7.68
N ARG A 39 3.18 7.74 6.97
CA ARG A 39 3.46 7.08 5.70
C ARG A 39 3.87 8.08 4.62
N GLN A 40 3.19 9.22 4.54
CA GLN A 40 3.54 10.33 3.64
C GLN A 40 4.97 10.82 3.86
N ARG A 41 5.38 11.03 5.12
CA ARG A 41 6.75 11.47 5.44
C ARG A 41 7.80 10.46 4.99
N LEU A 42 7.56 9.16 5.18
CA LEU A 42 8.50 8.13 4.73
C LEU A 42 8.55 8.05 3.20
N PHE A 43 7.40 8.11 2.54
CA PHE A 43 7.33 8.08 1.08
C PHE A 43 8.07 9.26 0.44
N ALA A 44 8.03 10.43 1.08
CA ALA A 44 8.73 11.65 0.65
C ALA A 44 10.24 11.65 0.93
N LEU A 45 10.80 10.64 1.62
CA LEU A 45 12.24 10.54 1.81
C LEU A 45 12.93 10.30 0.45
N PRO A 46 14.14 10.86 0.24
CA PRO A 46 14.88 10.68 -1.00
C PRO A 46 15.04 9.20 -1.38
N GLY A 47 14.63 8.86 -2.60
CA GLY A 47 14.72 7.49 -3.15
C GLY A 47 13.64 6.51 -2.68
N VAL A 48 12.83 6.82 -1.67
CA VAL A 48 11.81 5.87 -1.17
C VAL A 48 10.68 5.68 -2.17
N ALA A 49 10.14 6.75 -2.75
CA ALA A 49 9.13 6.64 -3.80
C ALA A 49 9.61 5.79 -5.00
N ALA A 50 10.88 5.93 -5.40
CA ALA A 50 11.47 5.13 -6.47
C ALA A 50 11.62 3.63 -6.13
N SER A 51 11.71 3.29 -4.83
CA SER A 51 11.68 1.90 -4.36
C SER A 51 10.27 1.29 -4.32
N CYS A 52 9.22 2.11 -4.52
CA CYS A 52 7.82 1.71 -4.38
C CYS A 52 7.19 1.32 -5.73
N CYS A 53 7.54 0.14 -6.27
CA CYS A 53 6.93 -0.38 -7.49
C CYS A 53 5.62 -1.14 -7.20
N ASP A 54 4.50 -0.44 -7.17
CA ASP A 54 3.17 -0.99 -6.87
C ASP A 54 2.70 -2.03 -7.90
N GLN A 55 3.01 -1.84 -9.18
CA GLN A 55 2.70 -2.82 -10.23
C GLN A 55 3.36 -4.17 -9.97
N ALA A 56 4.64 -4.18 -9.59
CA ALA A 56 5.37 -5.42 -9.32
C ALA A 56 4.79 -6.16 -8.11
N TRP A 57 4.49 -5.45 -7.02
CA TRP A 57 3.90 -6.07 -5.82
C TRP A 57 2.52 -6.65 -6.12
N ARG A 58 1.67 -5.90 -6.84
CA ARG A 58 0.33 -6.38 -7.18
C ARG A 58 0.39 -7.62 -8.06
N HIS A 59 1.26 -7.64 -9.07
CA HIS A 59 1.42 -8.83 -9.91
C HIS A 59 1.86 -10.04 -9.08
N ASP A 60 2.85 -9.87 -8.20
CA ASP A 60 3.36 -10.95 -7.36
C ASP A 60 2.27 -11.50 -6.42
N TYR A 61 1.62 -10.63 -5.63
CA TYR A 61 0.61 -11.07 -4.66
C TYR A 61 -0.64 -11.68 -5.31
N PHE A 62 -1.18 -11.09 -6.37
CA PHE A 62 -2.40 -11.60 -7.02
C PHE A 62 -2.14 -12.78 -7.97
N GLY A 63 -0.91 -12.91 -8.48
CA GLY A 63 -0.52 -13.96 -9.43
C GLY A 63 0.14 -15.19 -8.80
N ALA A 64 0.89 -15.03 -7.70
CA ALA A 64 1.69 -16.11 -7.11
C ALA A 64 0.98 -16.86 -5.96
N LEU A 65 -0.02 -16.26 -5.32
CA LEU A 65 -0.63 -16.81 -4.10
C LEU A 65 -1.76 -17.81 -4.39
N PHE A 66 -1.46 -18.91 -5.07
CA PHE A 66 -2.36 -20.07 -5.15
C PHE A 66 -2.27 -20.90 -3.85
N PRO A 67 -3.40 -21.39 -3.27
CA PRO A 67 -4.77 -21.35 -3.78
C PRO A 67 -5.59 -20.14 -3.30
N LEU A 68 -4.97 -19.17 -2.63
CA LEU A 68 -5.67 -18.01 -2.06
C LEU A 68 -6.38 -17.17 -3.13
N HIS A 69 -5.77 -17.00 -4.30
CA HIS A 69 -6.35 -16.24 -5.41
C HIS A 69 -6.27 -17.01 -6.75
N PRO A 70 -7.15 -18.00 -6.95
CA PRO A 70 -7.04 -18.94 -8.09
C PRO A 70 -7.21 -18.30 -9.47
N SER A 71 -7.87 -17.14 -9.57
CA SER A 71 -8.14 -16.50 -10.86
C SER A 71 -6.90 -15.85 -11.47
N GLY A 72 -5.88 -15.50 -10.65
CA GLY A 72 -4.71 -14.74 -11.09
C GLY A 72 -5.00 -13.31 -11.58
N ILE A 73 -6.26 -12.87 -11.54
CA ILE A 73 -6.68 -11.54 -12.02
C ILE A 73 -6.14 -10.47 -11.08
N VAL A 74 -5.33 -9.55 -11.59
CA VAL A 74 -4.90 -8.37 -10.84
C VAL A 74 -6.01 -7.30 -10.92
N PRO A 75 -6.75 -6.99 -9.81
CA PRO A 75 -7.82 -6.01 -9.85
C PRO A 75 -7.27 -4.63 -10.19
N ALA A 76 -8.00 -3.81 -10.96
CA ALA A 76 -7.63 -2.41 -11.15
C ALA A 76 -7.74 -1.63 -9.82
N GLY A 77 -6.93 -0.59 -9.68
CA GLY A 77 -6.87 0.24 -8.48
C GLY A 77 -6.31 1.61 -8.80
N PRO A 78 -6.50 2.61 -7.93
CA PRO A 78 -5.93 3.94 -8.11
C PRO A 78 -4.39 3.88 -8.12
N PRO A 79 -3.71 4.84 -8.75
CA PRO A 79 -2.26 4.97 -8.62
C PRO A 79 -1.82 5.09 -7.16
N LEU A 80 -0.66 4.51 -6.81
CA LEU A 80 -0.10 4.64 -5.45
C LEU A 80 0.04 6.11 -5.03
N ALA A 81 0.47 6.99 -5.93
CA ALA A 81 0.60 8.42 -5.67
C ALA A 81 -0.74 9.04 -5.22
N THR A 82 -1.86 8.70 -5.89
CA THR A 82 -3.20 9.15 -5.50
C THR A 82 -3.56 8.71 -4.08
N LEU A 83 -3.15 7.50 -3.69
CA LEU A 83 -3.38 6.98 -2.35
C LEU A 83 -2.43 7.52 -1.30
N VAL A 84 -1.29 8.12 -1.63
CA VAL A 84 -0.33 8.55 -0.60
C VAL A 84 -0.30 10.07 -0.52
N GLU A 85 -0.35 10.77 -1.64
CA GLU A 85 -0.13 12.21 -1.72
C GLU A 85 -1.41 13.03 -1.55
N ALA A 86 -2.59 12.38 -1.53
CA ALA A 86 -3.84 13.07 -1.29
C ALA A 86 -3.84 13.81 0.06
N GLN A 87 -4.29 15.07 0.01
CA GLN A 87 -4.51 15.88 1.20
C GLN A 87 -5.80 15.43 1.90
N LEU A 88 -5.75 15.36 3.23
CA LEU A 88 -6.96 15.20 4.03
C LEU A 88 -7.80 16.46 3.84
N GLN A 89 -9.02 16.30 3.32
CA GLN A 89 -10.02 17.37 3.35
C GLN A 89 -10.37 17.64 4.84
N PRO A 90 -10.48 18.91 5.25
CA PRO A 90 -10.79 19.27 6.64
C PRO A 90 -12.16 18.77 7.10
#